data_AF-M2R6A3-F1
#
_entry.id   AF-M2R6A3-F1
#
_cell.length_a   1.000
_cell.length_b   1.000
_cell.length_c   1.000
_cell.angle_alpha   90.00
_cell.angle_beta   90.00
_cell.angle_gamma   90.00
#
_symmetry.space_group_name_H-M   'P 1'
#
loop_
_entity.id
_entity.type
_entity.pdbx_description
1 polymer ?
#
loop_
_entity_poly.entity_id
_entity_poly.type
_entity_poly.pdbx_seq_one_letter_code
_entity_poly.pdbx_strand_id
1 'polypeptide(L)'
;GTFKQVIFGTIKPTLTGETPHICAKVIGFRCDKQFVAFDNIQQIKLLIQEVRCLVWAQALLDMVYTFIDDMTSGVEIPEALSIPQMRFVEAALVVEQGDKGAIYLVEEHIRRDSEGPFKKYINNNSPLPIELHDDQDNRRADFLSFTQHVQYWLTSKAIILSDPQIITKP
;
A
#
# COMPACT_ATOMS: atom_id res chain seq x y z
N GLY A 1 13.03 4.88 5.03
CA GLY A 1 13.38 3.57 5.61
C GLY A 1 14.87 3.31 5.46
N THR A 2 15.31 2.07 5.70
CA THR A 2 16.73 1.67 5.59
C THR A 2 17.24 1.70 4.14
N PHE A 3 16.42 1.23 3.19
CA PHE A 3 16.79 1.07 1.78
C PHE A 3 16.10 2.05 0.82
N LYS A 4 15.24 2.93 1.36
CA LYS A 4 14.41 3.85 0.58
C LYS A 4 14.41 5.23 1.22
N GLN A 5 14.62 6.25 0.40
CA GLN A 5 14.36 7.64 0.75
C GLN A 5 13.04 8.07 0.12
N VAL A 6 12.24 8.81 0.89
CA VAL A 6 10.96 9.38 0.45
C VAL A 6 11.13 10.89 0.32
N ILE A 7 10.65 11.45 -0.78
CA ILE A 7 10.61 12.87 -1.08
C ILE A 7 9.14 13.25 -1.24
N PHE A 8 8.67 14.24 -0.50
CA PHE A 8 7.28 14.70 -0.60
C PHE A 8 7.19 15.88 -1.58
N GLY A 9 6.11 15.93 -2.35
CA GLY A 9 5.95 16.95 -3.37
C GLY A 9 4.51 17.12 -3.84
N THR A 10 4.37 17.86 -4.93
CA THR A 10 3.11 18.09 -5.64
C THR A 10 3.34 18.00 -7.14
N ILE A 11 2.34 17.56 -7.90
CA ILE A 11 2.43 17.51 -9.37
C ILE A 11 1.93 18.83 -9.96
N LYS A 12 2.71 19.41 -10.91
CA LYS A 12 2.32 20.57 -11.71
C LYS A 12 2.88 20.44 -13.14
N PRO A 13 2.15 20.86 -14.20
CA PRO A 13 0.74 21.28 -14.17
C PRO A 13 -0.20 20.10 -13.94
N THR A 14 -1.41 20.40 -13.49
CA THR A 14 -2.44 19.41 -13.13
C THR A 14 -3.44 19.29 -14.27
N LEU A 15 -3.75 18.07 -14.71
CA LEU A 15 -4.79 17.85 -15.74
C LEU A 15 -6.20 18.18 -15.23
N THR A 16 -6.45 18.05 -13.92
CA THR A 16 -7.78 18.18 -13.29
C THR A 16 -8.00 19.52 -12.56
N GLY A 17 -6.98 20.38 -12.51
CA GLY A 17 -7.01 21.64 -11.72
C GLY A 17 -6.76 21.47 -10.23
N GLU A 18 -6.85 20.25 -9.70
CA GLU A 18 -6.44 19.91 -8.33
C GLU A 18 -4.94 19.57 -8.31
N THR A 19 -4.22 20.05 -7.28
CA THR A 19 -2.79 19.77 -7.09
C THR A 19 -2.62 18.56 -6.18
N PRO A 20 -2.41 17.34 -6.71
CA PRO A 20 -2.26 16.16 -5.88
C PRO A 20 -0.94 16.23 -5.11
N HIS A 21 -1.00 15.80 -3.85
CA HIS A 21 0.19 15.57 -3.05
C HIS A 21 0.73 14.17 -3.36
N ILE A 22 2.03 14.09 -3.57
CA ILE A 22 2.69 12.84 -3.89
C ILE A 22 3.88 12.59 -2.98
N CYS A 23 4.25 11.32 -2.89
CA CYS A 23 5.53 10.93 -2.35
C CYS A 23 6.32 10.16 -3.42
N ALA A 24 7.54 10.60 -3.68
CA ALA A 24 8.47 9.97 -4.61
C ALA A 24 9.49 9.15 -3.80
N LYS A 25 9.66 7.89 -4.17
CA LYS A 25 10.58 6.95 -3.53
C LYS A 25 11.78 6.71 -4.43
N VAL A 26 12.97 6.78 -3.82
CA VAL A 26 14.26 6.42 -4.43
C VAL A 26 14.88 5.30 -3.61
N ILE A 27 15.45 4.31 -4.28
CA ILE A 27 16.08 3.15 -3.63
C ILE A 27 17.59 3.39 -3.50
N GLY A 28 18.18 2.91 -2.41
CA GLY A 28 19.61 3.09 -2.18
C GLY A 28 20.05 2.48 -0.87
N PHE A 29 21.18 2.94 -0.39
CA PHE A 29 21.75 2.51 0.88
C PHE A 29 22.24 3.70 1.68
N ARG A 30 22.50 3.47 2.96
CA ARG A 30 23.11 4.47 3.84
C ARG A 30 24.58 4.17 4.03
N CYS A 31 25.42 5.16 3.77
CA CYS A 31 26.86 5.15 4.06
C CYS A 31 27.15 6.35 4.95
N ASP A 32 27.71 6.12 6.16
CA ASP A 32 28.06 7.19 7.12
C ASP A 32 26.97 8.27 7.29
N LYS A 33 25.72 7.82 7.46
CA LYS A 33 24.49 8.63 7.60
C LYS A 33 23.98 9.31 6.32
N GLN A 34 24.77 9.38 5.25
CA GLN A 34 24.33 9.85 3.95
C GLN A 34 23.54 8.76 3.21
N PHE A 35 22.46 9.14 2.52
CA PHE A 35 21.78 8.25 1.60
C PHE A 35 22.43 8.36 0.22
N VAL A 36 22.80 7.21 -0.34
CA VAL A 36 23.38 7.09 -1.67
C VAL A 36 22.37 6.32 -2.53
N ALA A 37 21.79 7.01 -3.51
CA ALA A 37 20.88 6.41 -4.47
C ALA A 37 21.64 5.45 -5.40
N PHE A 38 21.01 4.35 -5.77
CA PHE A 38 21.54 3.49 -6.83
C PHE A 38 21.45 4.17 -8.20
N ASP A 39 22.24 3.67 -9.16
CA ASP A 39 22.17 4.12 -10.56
C ASP A 39 20.81 3.79 -11.21
N ASN A 40 20.51 4.42 -12.35
CA ASN A 40 19.23 4.29 -13.03
C ASN A 40 18.89 2.85 -13.45
N ILE A 41 19.89 2.03 -13.82
CA ILE A 41 19.66 0.63 -14.21
C ILE A 41 19.20 -0.18 -12.99
N GLN A 42 19.76 0.11 -11.83
CA GLN A 42 19.39 -0.56 -10.58
C GLN A 42 18.10 0.02 -9.99
N GLN A 43 17.86 1.33 -10.10
CA GLN A 43 16.58 1.96 -9.75
C GLN A 43 15.42 1.29 -10.49
N ILE A 44 15.48 1.23 -11.83
CA ILE A 44 14.35 0.73 -12.63
C ILE A 44 14.04 -0.73 -12.31
N LYS A 45 15.06 -1.57 -12.13
CA LYS A 45 14.88 -2.99 -11.78
C LYS A 45 14.14 -3.16 -10.45
N LEU A 46 14.56 -2.42 -9.43
CA LEU A 46 14.00 -2.53 -8.09
C LEU A 46 12.63 -1.85 -7.98
N LEU A 47 12.46 -0.67 -8.58
CA LEU A 47 11.18 0.06 -8.56
C LEU A 47 10.09 -0.68 -9.37
N ILE A 48 10.43 -1.34 -10.48
CA ILE A 48 9.47 -2.21 -11.21
C ILE A 48 8.98 -3.34 -10.31
N GLN A 49 9.86 -3.92 -9.48
CA GLN A 49 9.45 -4.96 -8.54
C GLN A 49 8.45 -4.41 -7.50
N GLU A 50 8.66 -3.20 -7.00
CA GLU A 50 7.71 -2.53 -6.09
C GLU A 50 6.35 -2.27 -6.75
N VAL A 51 6.34 -1.77 -7.99
CA VAL A 51 5.09 -1.59 -8.77
C VAL A 51 4.36 -2.91 -8.94
N ARG A 52 5.09 -3.99 -9.29
CA ARG A 52 4.50 -5.33 -9.40
C ARG A 52 3.91 -5.80 -8.07
N CYS A 53 4.59 -5.57 -6.95
CA CYS A 53 4.07 -5.90 -5.63
C CYS A 53 2.75 -5.16 -5.34
N LEU A 54 2.64 -3.88 -5.69
CA LEU A 54 1.39 -3.12 -5.54
C LEU A 54 0.26 -3.68 -6.41
N VAL A 55 0.56 -4.01 -7.67
CA VAL A 55 -0.42 -4.64 -8.59
C VAL A 55 -0.92 -5.97 -8.04
N TRP A 56 -0.02 -6.83 -7.58
CA TRP A 56 -0.40 -8.11 -6.96
C TRP A 56 -1.17 -7.93 -5.66
N ALA A 57 -0.77 -6.97 -4.82
CA ALA A 57 -1.44 -6.67 -3.56
C ALA A 57 -2.89 -6.22 -3.79
N GLN A 58 -3.12 -5.34 -4.77
CA GLN A 58 -4.46 -4.93 -5.16
C GLN A 58 -5.27 -6.09 -5.73
N ALA A 59 -4.72 -6.89 -6.65
CA ALA A 59 -5.43 -8.05 -7.21
C ALA A 59 -5.81 -9.10 -6.14
N LEU A 60 -4.95 -9.32 -5.15
CA LEU A 60 -5.24 -10.20 -4.02
C LEU A 60 -6.31 -9.64 -3.09
N LEU A 61 -6.43 -8.32 -2.98
CA LEU A 61 -7.50 -7.67 -2.23
C LEU A 61 -8.83 -7.72 -3.00
N ASP A 62 -8.81 -7.46 -4.30
CA ASP A 62 -9.98 -7.57 -5.19
C ASP A 62 -10.53 -8.99 -5.22
N MET A 63 -9.66 -10.00 -5.20
CA MET A 63 -10.04 -11.41 -5.06
C MET A 63 -10.83 -11.66 -3.77
N VAL A 64 -10.42 -11.04 -2.66
CA VAL A 64 -11.12 -11.18 -1.38
C VAL A 64 -12.47 -10.48 -1.41
N TYR A 65 -12.56 -9.27 -1.98
CA TYR A 65 -13.85 -8.60 -2.15
C TYR A 65 -14.80 -9.40 -3.05
N THR A 66 -14.31 -9.95 -4.16
CA THR A 66 -15.09 -10.85 -5.02
C THR A 66 -15.63 -12.05 -4.23
N PHE A 67 -14.78 -12.67 -3.40
CA PHE A 67 -15.20 -13.78 -2.53
C PHE A 67 -16.29 -13.37 -1.53
N ILE A 68 -16.18 -12.19 -0.92
CA ILE A 68 -17.19 -11.66 0.00
C ILE A 68 -18.51 -11.43 -0.72
N ASP A 69 -18.47 -10.81 -1.90
CA ASP A 69 -19.66 -10.52 -2.71
C ASP A 69 -20.39 -11.83 -3.08
N ASP A 70 -19.64 -12.85 -3.51
CA ASP A 70 -20.19 -14.16 -3.83
C ASP A 70 -20.85 -14.83 -2.61
N MET A 71 -20.23 -14.74 -1.43
CA MET A 71 -20.73 -15.37 -0.19
C MET A 71 -21.90 -14.61 0.44
N THR A 72 -22.07 -13.33 0.10
CA THR A 72 -23.12 -12.47 0.66
C THR A 72 -24.23 -12.15 -0.34
N SER A 73 -24.10 -12.62 -1.58
CA SER A 73 -25.11 -12.46 -2.62
C SER A 73 -26.46 -13.02 -2.18
N GLY A 74 -27.47 -12.13 -2.12
CA GLY A 74 -28.83 -12.46 -1.68
C GLY A 74 -29.00 -12.57 -0.16
N VAL A 75 -28.00 -12.18 0.64
CA VAL A 75 -28.05 -12.15 2.11
C VAL A 75 -27.99 -10.72 2.61
N GLU A 76 -28.89 -10.35 3.51
CA GLU A 76 -28.83 -9.07 4.19
C GLU A 76 -27.73 -9.12 5.26
N ILE A 77 -26.66 -8.34 5.08
CA ILE A 77 -25.57 -8.24 6.05
C ILE A 77 -25.97 -7.25 7.15
N PRO A 78 -25.95 -7.64 8.43
CA PRO A 78 -26.20 -6.72 9.53
C PRO A 78 -25.22 -5.53 9.49
N GLU A 79 -25.69 -4.32 9.78
CA GLU A 79 -24.85 -3.11 9.83
C GLU A 79 -23.65 -3.24 10.80
N ALA A 80 -23.83 -4.04 11.86
CA ALA A 80 -22.78 -4.38 12.81
C ALA A 80 -21.59 -5.12 12.18
N LEU A 81 -21.78 -5.77 11.03
CA LEU A 81 -20.77 -6.48 10.25
C LEU A 81 -20.32 -5.66 9.03
N SER A 82 -20.41 -4.33 9.07
CA SER A 82 -19.96 -3.47 7.97
C SER A 82 -18.53 -3.83 7.55
N ILE A 83 -18.39 -4.28 6.30
CA ILE A 83 -17.12 -4.76 5.74
C ILE A 83 -16.24 -3.54 5.44
N PRO A 84 -15.04 -3.44 6.03
CA PRO A 84 -14.13 -2.35 5.73
C PRO A 84 -13.78 -2.27 4.24
N GLN A 85 -13.89 -1.07 3.68
CA GLN A 85 -13.47 -0.77 2.31
C GLN A 85 -12.04 -0.24 2.33
N MET A 86 -11.12 -0.96 1.69
CA MET A 86 -9.69 -0.68 1.68
C MET A 86 -9.16 -0.74 0.24
N ARG A 87 -8.09 0.01 -0.03
CA ARG A 87 -7.37 -0.03 -1.31
C ARG A 87 -5.89 0.23 -1.10
N PHE A 88 -5.07 -0.20 -2.04
CA PHE A 88 -3.69 0.26 -2.12
C PHE A 88 -3.64 1.67 -2.74
N VAL A 89 -2.57 2.40 -2.43
CA VAL A 89 -2.32 3.70 -3.07
C VAL A 89 -2.03 3.51 -4.55
N GLU A 90 -2.49 4.46 -5.35
CA GLU A 90 -2.07 4.54 -6.73
C GLU A 90 -0.59 4.89 -6.81
N ALA A 91 0.11 4.25 -7.75
CA ALA A 91 1.54 4.39 -7.90
C ALA A 91 1.94 4.33 -9.38
N ALA A 92 2.98 5.09 -9.73
CA ALA A 92 3.53 5.14 -11.06
C ALA A 92 5.06 5.15 -11.03
N LEU A 93 5.67 4.43 -11.98
CA LEU A 93 7.09 4.58 -12.28
C LEU A 93 7.27 5.83 -13.14
N VAL A 94 8.04 6.79 -12.64
CA VAL A 94 8.31 8.05 -13.32
C VAL A 94 9.78 8.09 -13.71
N VAL A 95 10.04 8.41 -14.98
CA VAL A 95 11.38 8.65 -15.53
C VAL A 95 11.45 10.11 -15.93
N GLU A 96 12.35 10.85 -15.29
CA GLU A 96 12.63 12.23 -15.67
C GLU A 96 13.30 12.27 -17.06
N GLN A 97 12.95 13.26 -17.88
CA GLN A 97 13.54 13.41 -19.20
C GLN A 97 14.92 14.09 -19.13
N GLY A 98 15.85 13.64 -19.98
CA GLY A 98 17.20 14.18 -20.12
C GLY A 98 18.29 13.15 -19.82
N ASP A 99 19.53 13.46 -20.21
CA ASP A 99 20.68 12.52 -20.17
C ASP A 99 21.03 11.99 -18.76
N LYS A 100 20.54 12.66 -17.71
CA LYS A 100 20.74 12.28 -16.30
C LYS A 100 19.41 12.20 -15.54
N GLY A 101 18.30 12.01 -16.25
CA GLY A 101 16.98 11.93 -15.64
C GLY A 101 16.95 10.84 -14.56
N ALA A 102 16.46 11.19 -13.39
CA ALA A 102 16.30 10.24 -12.30
C ALA A 102 15.01 9.41 -12.46
N ILE A 103 14.99 8.25 -11.81
CA ILE A 103 13.86 7.31 -11.82
C ILE A 103 13.27 7.24 -10.41
N TYR A 104 11.95 7.37 -10.33
CA TYR A 104 11.20 7.42 -9.08
C TYR A 104 10.01 6.47 -9.13
N LEU A 105 9.64 5.91 -7.98
CA LEU A 105 8.28 5.43 -7.77
C LEU A 105 7.48 6.55 -7.10
N VAL A 106 6.48 7.07 -7.80
CA VAL A 106 5.61 8.12 -7.29
C VAL A 106 4.31 7.50 -6.82
N GLU A 107 3.90 7.80 -5.59
CA GLU A 107 2.66 7.31 -4.98
C GLU A 107 1.81 8.48 -4.47
N GLU A 108 0.51 8.24 -4.30
CA GLU A 108 -0.36 9.15 -3.54
C GLU A 108 0.24 9.44 -2.16
N HIS A 109 0.30 10.72 -1.78
CA HIS A 109 0.71 11.09 -0.44
C HIS A 109 -0.50 11.08 0.49
N ILE A 110 -0.55 10.05 1.34
CA ILE A 110 -1.53 10.01 2.42
C ILE A 110 -1.08 10.94 3.55
N ARG A 111 -1.85 11.99 3.78
CA ARG A 111 -1.51 13.13 4.63
C ARG A 111 -1.98 12.93 6.06
N ARG A 112 -1.04 12.90 7.00
CA ARG A 112 -1.34 12.65 8.42
C ARG A 112 -2.33 13.63 9.02
N ASP A 113 -2.30 14.89 8.61
CA ASP A 113 -3.15 15.95 9.14
C ASP A 113 -4.61 15.84 8.68
N SER A 114 -4.86 15.25 7.52
CA SER A 114 -6.22 15.02 7.00
C SER A 114 -6.73 13.58 7.16
N GLU A 115 -5.83 12.61 7.27
CA GLU A 115 -6.14 11.18 7.19
C GLU A 115 -5.67 10.38 8.41
N GLY A 116 -5.06 11.04 9.39
CA GLY A 116 -4.62 10.41 10.63
C GLY A 116 -3.25 9.74 10.53
N PRO A 117 -2.76 9.17 11.65
CA PRO A 117 -1.44 8.57 11.70
C PRO A 117 -1.36 7.27 10.89
N PHE A 118 -0.15 6.98 10.39
CA PHE A 118 0.18 5.68 9.82
C PHE A 118 0.09 4.58 10.87
N LYS A 119 -0.68 3.52 10.56
CA LYS A 119 -0.94 2.42 11.48
C LYS A 119 -0.52 1.10 10.83
N LYS A 120 -0.03 0.21 11.68
CA LYS A 120 0.24 -1.16 11.31
C LYS A 120 -0.83 -2.02 11.96
N TYR A 121 -1.55 -2.79 11.16
CA TYR A 121 -2.68 -3.60 11.62
C TYR A 121 -2.28 -5.07 11.82
N ILE A 122 -1.30 -5.58 11.06
CA ILE A 122 -0.80 -6.95 11.13
C ILE A 122 0.72 -6.93 10.99
N ASN A 123 1.42 -7.78 11.75
CA ASN A 123 2.86 -7.94 11.62
C ASN A 123 3.24 -8.95 10.54
N ASN A 124 4.39 -8.75 9.90
CA ASN A 124 4.95 -9.69 8.93
C ASN A 124 5.31 -11.07 9.52
N ASN A 125 5.45 -11.17 10.85
CA ASN A 125 5.83 -12.39 11.55
C ASN A 125 4.66 -13.09 12.25
N SER A 126 3.44 -12.56 12.15
CA SER A 126 2.26 -13.12 12.81
C SER A 126 1.00 -12.85 11.99
N PRO A 127 0.13 -13.84 11.76
CA PRO A 127 -1.17 -13.63 11.13
C PRO A 127 -2.19 -13.00 12.09
N LEU A 128 -1.85 -12.88 13.38
CA LEU A 128 -2.74 -12.30 14.38
C LEU A 128 -2.81 -10.77 14.20
N PRO A 129 -4.03 -10.20 14.24
CA PRO A 129 -4.22 -8.75 14.24
C PRO A 129 -3.54 -8.12 15.46
N ILE A 130 -3.04 -6.91 15.28
CA ILE A 130 -2.54 -6.08 16.37
C ILE A 130 -3.75 -5.48 17.07
N GLU A 131 -3.85 -5.66 18.38
CA GLU A 131 -4.88 -5.02 19.20
C GLU A 131 -4.60 -3.52 19.29
N LEU A 132 -5.58 -2.72 18.88
CA LEU A 132 -5.54 -1.27 18.83
C LEU A 132 -6.58 -0.68 19.79
N HIS A 133 -6.42 0.60 20.14
CA HIS A 133 -7.30 1.26 21.10
C HIS A 133 -8.69 1.61 20.56
N ASP A 134 -8.86 1.66 19.24
CA ASP A 134 -10.08 2.07 18.58
C ASP A 134 -10.79 0.87 17.94
N ASP A 135 -12.11 0.77 18.13
CA ASP A 135 -12.90 -0.38 17.65
C ASP A 135 -12.93 -0.48 16.12
N GLN A 136 -12.92 0.64 15.39
CA GLN A 136 -12.90 0.59 13.93
C GLN A 136 -11.53 0.14 13.42
N ASP A 137 -10.46 0.56 14.08
CA ASP A 137 -9.12 0.06 13.81
C ASP A 137 -8.98 -1.44 14.08
N ASN A 138 -9.57 -1.94 15.18
CA ASN A 138 -9.62 -3.37 15.47
C ASN A 138 -10.38 -4.13 14.38
N ARG A 139 -11.54 -3.63 13.93
CA ARG A 139 -12.29 -4.22 12.80
C ARG A 139 -11.48 -4.24 11.51
N ARG A 140 -10.69 -3.21 11.22
CA ARG A 140 -9.77 -3.19 10.07
C ARG A 140 -8.66 -4.23 10.23
N ALA A 141 -8.12 -4.40 11.44
CA ALA A 141 -7.12 -5.43 11.71
C ALA A 141 -7.68 -6.84 11.51
N ASP A 142 -8.88 -7.11 12.04
CA ASP A 142 -9.60 -8.37 11.86
C ASP A 142 -9.90 -8.64 10.39
N PHE A 143 -10.38 -7.64 9.67
CA PHE A 143 -10.63 -7.74 8.23
C PHE A 143 -9.35 -8.09 7.46
N LEU A 144 -8.22 -7.42 7.76
CA LEU A 144 -6.95 -7.74 7.11
C LEU A 144 -6.49 -9.17 7.44
N SER A 145 -6.75 -9.69 8.65
CA SER A 145 -6.40 -11.07 9.02
C SER A 145 -7.29 -12.07 8.28
N PHE A 146 -8.58 -11.74 8.15
CA PHE A 146 -9.51 -12.47 7.28
C PHE A 146 -9.05 -12.48 5.82
N THR A 147 -8.56 -11.36 5.28
CA THR A 147 -8.08 -11.32 3.88
C THR A 147 -6.90 -12.27 3.66
N GLN A 148 -5.96 -12.37 4.60
CA GLN A 148 -4.86 -13.34 4.55
C GLN A 148 -5.37 -14.78 4.55
N HIS A 149 -6.40 -15.08 5.37
CA HIS A 149 -7.01 -16.40 5.41
C HIS A 149 -7.63 -16.77 4.06
N VAL A 150 -8.46 -15.89 3.48
CA VAL A 150 -9.12 -16.13 2.20
C VAL A 150 -8.09 -16.31 1.08
N GLN A 151 -7.10 -15.42 1.01
CA GLN A 151 -6.01 -15.51 0.02
C GLN A 151 -5.26 -16.84 0.12
N TYR A 152 -4.94 -17.29 1.34
CA TYR A 152 -4.28 -18.56 1.56
C TYR A 152 -5.09 -19.73 0.98
N TRP A 153 -6.41 -19.76 1.18
CA TRP A 153 -7.23 -20.83 0.63
C TRP A 153 -7.42 -20.73 -0.88
N LEU A 154 -7.80 -19.56 -1.40
CA LEU A 154 -8.09 -19.37 -2.82
C LEU A 154 -6.85 -19.57 -3.70
N THR A 155 -5.66 -19.33 -3.17
CA THR A 155 -4.40 -19.55 -3.89
C THR A 155 -3.82 -20.95 -3.68
N SER A 156 -4.63 -21.90 -3.17
CA SER A 156 -4.17 -23.25 -2.85
C SER A 156 -2.94 -23.27 -1.95
N LYS A 157 -2.91 -22.36 -0.97
CA LYS A 157 -1.87 -22.19 0.05
C LYS A 157 -0.55 -21.63 -0.47
N ALA A 158 -0.53 -21.07 -1.69
CA ALA A 158 0.69 -20.59 -2.31
C ALA A 158 1.06 -19.15 -1.93
N ILE A 159 0.06 -18.27 -1.72
CA ILE A 159 0.28 -16.83 -1.61
C ILE A 159 -0.57 -16.25 -0.48
N ILE A 160 0.03 -15.35 0.30
CA ILE A 160 -0.65 -14.46 1.23
C ILE A 160 -0.06 -13.06 1.13
N LEU A 161 -0.89 -12.04 1.38
CA LEU A 161 -0.41 -10.68 1.55
C LEU A 161 0.00 -10.43 3.00
N SER A 162 1.30 -10.44 3.27
CA SER A 162 1.84 -10.11 4.59
C SER A 162 2.21 -8.63 4.69
N ASP A 163 2.17 -8.08 5.91
CA ASP A 163 2.60 -6.71 6.21
C ASP A 163 1.80 -5.58 5.52
N PRO A 164 0.46 -5.62 5.45
CA PRO A 164 -0.30 -4.44 5.03
C PRO A 164 -0.03 -3.30 6.03
N GLN A 165 0.61 -2.24 5.55
CA GLN A 165 0.80 -1.01 6.29
C GLN A 165 -0.05 0.07 5.63
N ILE A 166 -1.06 0.57 6.34
CA ILE A 166 -2.14 1.35 5.75
C ILE A 166 -2.37 2.61 6.59
N ILE A 167 -2.69 3.72 5.95
CA ILE A 167 -3.32 4.88 6.61
C ILE A 167 -4.79 4.83 6.24
N THR A 168 -5.66 4.90 7.25
CA THR A 168 -7.08 5.06 7.03
C THR A 168 -7.52 6.39 7.60
N LYS A 169 -8.22 7.17 6.80
CA LYS A 169 -9.07 8.24 7.33
C LYS A 169 -10.04 7.61 8.34
N PRO A 170 -10.11 8.08 9.59
CA PRO A 170 -11.09 7.58 10.55
C PRO A 170 -12.50 7.70 9.98
#